data_AF-A0A928E794-F1
#
_entry.id   AF-A0A928E794-F1
#
_cell.length_a   1.000
_cell.length_b   1.000
_cell.length_c   1.000
_cell.angle_alpha   90.00
_cell.angle_beta   90.00
_cell.angle_gamma   90.00
#
_symmetry.space_group_name_H-M   'P 1'
#
loop_
_entity.id
_entity.type
_entity.pdbx_description
1 polymer ?
#
loop_
_entity_poly.entity_id
_entity_poly.type
_entity_poly.pdbx_seq_one_letter_code
_entity_poly.pdbx_strand_id
1 'polypeptide(L)'
;MLYNIGMKFNIRTVFLKSLPYLMSIAGGIILYTGAIDNAPNENLRDLTINVSASLLSIPLVFLLYDYTNSRIANQMKRTMINSMTDKLNVLMLNIIGLVRESMGVRGKLTTESLNRMLIWRTPEISKRLKITPRILEKLHEYHNDLDTLLFRNSQNSVLNAEQVQILSGLVRDMTHLINENKFRRNRHLSAKYTESMMGRILDWMESDNVAAMNLAQHISETTATTDKK
;
A
#
# COMPACT_ATOMS: atom_id res chain seq x y z
N MET A 1 7.22 -10.67 20.02
CA MET A 1 6.26 -10.02 20.94
C MET A 1 5.19 -9.37 20.08
N LEU A 2 3.99 -9.95 20.05
CA LEU A 2 3.00 -9.78 18.99
C LEU A 2 2.25 -8.45 19.09
N TYR A 3 2.41 -7.61 18.08
CA TYR A 3 1.58 -6.42 17.85
C TYR A 3 0.34 -6.86 17.07
N ASN A 4 -0.78 -7.03 17.77
CA ASN A 4 -2.05 -7.42 17.18
C ASN A 4 -2.89 -6.15 16.91
N ILE A 5 -2.71 -5.53 15.74
CA ILE A 5 -3.66 -4.53 15.21
C ILE A 5 -4.33 -5.12 13.97
N GLY A 6 -4.99 -6.25 14.17
CA GLY A 6 -6.12 -6.65 13.35
C GLY A 6 -7.41 -6.20 14.02
N MET A 7 -7.75 -4.90 13.98
CA MET A 7 -9.10 -4.49 14.36
C MET A 7 -10.07 -4.97 13.26
N LYS A 8 -10.58 -6.19 13.43
CA LYS A 8 -11.88 -6.59 12.86
C LYS A 8 -12.89 -5.55 13.33
N PHE A 9 -13.42 -4.78 12.40
CA PHE A 9 -14.46 -3.78 12.64
C PHE A 9 -15.75 -4.50 13.01
N ASN A 10 -15.85 -4.97 14.25
CA ASN A 10 -17.04 -5.61 14.76
C ASN A 10 -17.94 -4.50 15.27
N ILE A 11 -19.10 -4.31 14.65
CA ILE A 11 -20.13 -3.33 15.07
C ILE A 11 -20.41 -3.48 16.58
N ARG A 12 -20.32 -4.71 17.10
CA ARG A 12 -20.43 -5.04 18.52
C ARG A 12 -19.37 -4.36 19.39
N THR A 13 -18.11 -4.32 18.98
CA THR A 13 -17.04 -3.65 19.76
C THR A 13 -17.16 -2.12 19.71
N VAL A 14 -17.63 -1.56 18.60
CA VAL A 14 -17.89 -0.12 18.48
C VAL A 14 -19.07 0.27 19.37
N PHE A 15 -20.16 -0.51 19.35
CA PHE A 15 -21.33 -0.30 20.19
C PHE A 15 -21.05 -0.45 21.69
N LEU A 16 -20.27 -1.47 22.08
CA LEU A 16 -19.86 -1.67 23.48
C LEU A 16 -18.97 -0.53 23.99
N LYS A 17 -18.14 0.07 23.12
CA LYS A 17 -17.32 1.24 23.47
C LYS A 17 -18.13 2.53 23.57
N SER A 18 -19.20 2.68 22.77
CA SER A 18 -20.06 3.87 22.83
C SER A 18 -21.08 3.84 23.98
N LEU A 19 -21.35 2.66 24.55
CA LEU A 19 -22.35 2.46 25.60
C LEU A 19 -22.17 3.36 26.84
N PRO A 20 -20.97 3.53 27.43
CA PRO A 20 -20.78 4.41 28.60
C PRO A 20 -21.06 5.88 28.28
N TYR A 21 -20.68 6.33 27.08
CA TYR A 21 -20.93 7.70 26.61
C TYR A 21 -22.42 7.94 26.40
N LEU A 22 -23.14 6.97 25.82
CA LEU A 22 -24.59 7.04 25.64
C LEU A 22 -25.33 7.04 26.98
N MET A 23 -24.89 6.25 27.96
CA MET A 23 -25.45 6.24 29.32
C MET A 23 -25.23 7.58 30.04
N SER A 24 -24.05 8.18 29.89
CA SER A 24 -23.76 9.51 30.46
C SER A 24 -24.64 10.60 29.82
N ILE A 25 -24.84 10.56 28.50
CA ILE A 25 -25.72 11.49 27.79
C ILE A 25 -27.18 11.31 28.26
N ALA A 26 -27.66 10.07 28.34
CA ALA A 26 -29.01 9.77 28.82
C ALA A 26 -29.22 10.25 30.27
N GLY A 27 -28.24 10.01 31.16
CA GLY A 27 -28.26 10.51 32.53
C GLY A 27 -28.28 12.04 32.61
N GLY A 28 -27.52 12.72 31.74
CA GLY A 28 -27.55 14.17 31.59
C GLY A 28 -28.93 14.69 31.17
N ILE A 29 -29.57 14.08 30.18
CA ILE A 29 -30.93 14.47 29.72
C ILE A 29 -31.97 14.28 30.85
N ILE A 30 -31.91 13.15 31.56
CA ILE A 30 -32.82 12.85 32.68
C ILE A 30 -32.65 13.87 33.81
N LEU A 31 -31.41 14.21 34.17
CA LEU A 31 -31.14 15.22 35.20
C LEU A 31 -31.58 16.62 34.76
N TYR A 32 -31.40 16.98 33.49
CA TYR A 32 -31.83 18.28 32.95
C TYR A 32 -33.34 18.46 33.03
N THR A 33 -34.08 17.48 32.52
CA THR A 33 -35.55 17.49 32.49
C THR A 33 -36.12 17.44 33.90
N GLY A 34 -35.58 16.58 34.76
CA GLY A 34 -35.97 16.53 36.18
C GLY A 34 -35.71 17.82 36.95
N ALA A 35 -34.61 18.54 36.65
CA ALA A 35 -34.30 19.81 37.30
C ALA A 35 -35.23 20.95 36.88
N ILE A 36 -35.61 21.01 35.60
CA ILE A 36 -36.55 22.02 35.09
C ILE A 36 -37.93 21.84 35.70
N ASP A 37 -38.41 20.59 35.77
CA ASP A 37 -39.80 20.31 36.12
C ASP A 37 -40.04 20.19 37.63
N ASN A 38 -39.03 19.81 38.43
CA ASN A 38 -39.25 19.38 39.82
C ASN A 38 -38.29 19.94 40.87
N ALA A 39 -37.34 20.84 40.54
CA ALA A 39 -36.39 21.35 41.53
C ALA A 39 -37.04 22.38 42.48
N PRO A 40 -37.07 22.14 43.80
CA PRO A 40 -37.76 23.02 44.76
C PRO A 40 -36.98 24.29 45.14
N ASN A 41 -35.71 24.42 44.74
CA ASN A 41 -34.84 25.56 45.06
C ASN A 41 -33.99 25.94 43.84
N GLU A 42 -33.89 27.23 43.56
CA GLU A 42 -33.16 27.81 42.43
C GLU A 42 -31.67 27.44 42.44
N ASN A 43 -31.02 27.42 43.60
CA ASN A 43 -29.60 27.03 43.71
C ASN A 43 -29.37 25.54 43.37
N LEU A 44 -30.32 24.67 43.74
CA LEU A 44 -30.29 23.24 43.42
C LEU A 44 -30.59 22.99 41.95
N ARG A 45 -31.51 23.78 41.37
CA ARG A 45 -31.82 23.75 39.94
C ARG A 45 -30.58 24.08 39.11
N ASP A 46 -29.91 25.20 39.42
CA ASP A 46 -28.76 25.67 38.66
C ASP A 46 -27.55 24.73 38.78
N LEU A 47 -27.31 24.16 39.97
CA LEU A 47 -26.30 23.13 40.17
C LEU A 47 -26.60 21.88 39.31
N THR A 48 -27.85 21.41 39.32
CA THR A 48 -28.25 20.19 38.59
C THR A 48 -28.19 20.40 37.07
N ILE A 49 -28.55 21.59 36.59
CA ILE A 49 -28.38 21.99 35.18
C ILE A 49 -26.90 21.98 34.78
N ASN A 50 -26.00 22.52 35.61
CA ASN A 50 -24.56 22.53 35.32
C ASN A 50 -23.93 21.13 35.31
N VAL A 51 -24.35 20.26 36.24
CA VAL A 51 -23.92 18.86 36.27
C VAL A 51 -24.43 18.12 35.05
N SER A 52 -25.71 18.31 34.69
CA SER A 52 -26.28 17.76 33.46
C SER A 52 -25.52 18.22 32.21
N ALA A 53 -25.24 19.52 32.08
CA ALA A 53 -24.49 20.07 30.96
C ALA A 53 -23.08 19.44 30.85
N SER A 54 -22.44 19.15 31.98
CA SER A 54 -21.15 18.44 32.02
C SER A 54 -21.28 16.97 31.61
N LEU A 55 -22.32 16.28 32.06
CA LEU A 55 -22.64 14.89 31.67
C LEU A 55 -23.01 14.73 30.20
N LEU A 56 -23.50 15.80 29.56
CA LEU A 56 -23.77 15.86 28.11
C LEU A 56 -22.52 16.23 27.31
N SER A 57 -21.84 17.31 27.69
CA SER A 57 -20.76 17.90 26.89
C SER A 57 -19.51 17.03 26.83
N ILE A 58 -19.07 16.44 27.95
CA ILE A 58 -17.84 15.64 28.00
C ILE A 58 -17.93 14.42 27.06
N PRO A 59 -18.95 13.54 27.17
CA PRO A 59 -19.09 12.41 26.26
C PRO A 59 -19.27 12.80 24.80
N LEU A 60 -19.97 13.90 24.52
CA LEU A 60 -20.21 14.38 23.16
C LEU A 60 -18.89 14.77 22.47
N VAL A 61 -18.03 15.49 23.18
CA VAL A 61 -16.68 15.86 22.69
C VAL A 61 -15.85 14.61 22.41
N PHE A 62 -15.86 13.63 23.30
CA PHE A 62 -15.14 12.36 23.08
C PHE A 62 -15.69 11.56 21.89
N LEU A 63 -17.01 11.46 21.72
CA LEU A 63 -17.62 10.78 20.57
C LEU A 63 -17.28 11.48 19.25
N LEU A 64 -17.34 12.82 19.22
CA LEU A 64 -16.95 13.62 18.06
C LEU A 64 -15.46 13.44 17.73
N TYR A 65 -14.60 13.41 18.74
CA TYR A 65 -13.17 13.16 18.59
C TYR A 65 -12.90 11.77 18.00
N ASP A 66 -13.48 10.73 18.59
CA ASP A 66 -13.31 9.34 18.12
C ASP A 66 -13.85 9.13 16.70
N TYR A 67 -15.01 9.71 16.39
CA TYR A 67 -15.59 9.67 15.05
C TYR A 67 -14.68 10.35 14.02
N THR A 68 -14.22 11.56 14.34
CA THR A 68 -13.34 12.36 13.47
C THR A 68 -12.01 11.66 13.27
N ASN A 69 -11.41 11.17 14.34
CA ASN A 69 -10.14 10.44 14.29
C ASN A 69 -10.27 9.15 13.47
N SER A 70 -11.35 8.39 13.63
CA SER A 70 -11.61 7.20 12.80
C SER A 70 -11.75 7.55 11.32
N ARG A 71 -12.48 8.62 10.99
CA ARG A 71 -12.68 9.06 9.60
C ARG A 71 -11.37 9.54 8.98
N ILE A 72 -10.62 10.38 9.68
CA ILE A 72 -9.33 10.89 9.23
C ILE A 72 -8.33 9.74 9.07
N ALA A 73 -8.22 8.85 10.06
CA ALA A 73 -7.33 7.70 9.99
C ALA A 73 -7.65 6.79 8.80
N ASN A 74 -8.93 6.53 8.53
CA ASN A 74 -9.36 5.73 7.39
C ASN A 74 -9.04 6.41 6.04
N GLN A 75 -9.26 7.72 5.93
CA GLN A 75 -8.92 8.48 4.72
C GLN A 75 -7.40 8.55 4.51
N MET A 76 -6.63 8.86 5.55
CA MET A 76 -5.17 8.86 5.50
C MET A 76 -4.61 7.50 5.10
N LYS A 77 -5.11 6.41 5.70
CA LYS A 77 -4.71 5.05 5.35
C LYS A 77 -4.98 4.75 3.88
N ARG A 78 -6.16 5.11 3.36
CA ARG A 78 -6.49 4.93 1.93
C ARG A 78 -5.58 5.73 1.01
N THR A 79 -5.39 7.03 1.28
CA THR A 79 -4.51 7.89 0.48
C THR A 79 -3.06 7.39 0.49
N MET A 80 -2.59 6.92 1.65
CA MET A 80 -1.25 6.34 1.81
C MET A 80 -1.10 5.05 1.00
N ILE A 81 -2.08 4.13 1.09
CA ILE A 81 -2.09 2.88 0.31
C ILE A 81 -2.05 3.20 -1.20
N ASN A 82 -2.88 4.13 -1.67
CA ASN A 82 -2.92 4.50 -3.09
C ASN A 82 -1.59 5.10 -3.55
N SER A 83 -1.05 6.07 -2.80
CA SER A 83 0.23 6.71 -3.17
C SER A 83 1.40 5.72 -3.17
N MET A 84 1.44 4.79 -2.22
CA MET A 84 2.48 3.74 -2.18
C MET A 84 2.34 2.77 -3.34
N THR A 85 1.10 2.39 -3.66
CA THR A 85 0.78 1.53 -4.81
C THR A 85 1.22 2.17 -6.13
N ASP A 86 0.93 3.45 -6.34
CA ASP A 86 1.33 4.17 -7.55
C ASP A 86 2.86 4.23 -7.69
N LYS A 87 3.57 4.49 -6.60
CA LYS A 87 5.05 4.49 -6.59
C LYS A 87 5.62 3.13 -6.93
N LEU A 88 5.06 2.05 -6.37
CA LEU A 88 5.46 0.68 -6.72
C LEU A 88 5.23 0.40 -8.20
N ASN A 89 4.07 0.80 -8.75
CA ASN A 89 3.76 0.59 -10.16
C ASN A 89 4.72 1.32 -11.10
N VAL A 90 5.02 2.58 -10.81
CA VAL A 90 6.02 3.36 -11.58
C VAL A 90 7.39 2.69 -11.51
N LEU A 91 7.79 2.23 -10.32
CA LEU A 91 9.07 1.55 -10.15
C LEU A 91 9.11 0.22 -10.91
N MET A 92 8.04 -0.57 -10.87
CA MET A 92 7.91 -1.81 -11.64
C MET A 92 7.99 -1.56 -13.15
N LEU A 93 7.32 -0.51 -13.66
CA LEU A 93 7.44 -0.09 -15.05
C LEU A 93 8.89 0.28 -15.43
N ASN A 94 9.57 0.99 -14.55
CA ASN A 94 10.97 1.36 -14.76
C ASN A 94 11.89 0.14 -14.77
N ILE A 95 11.68 -0.83 -13.88
CA ILE A 95 12.42 -2.10 -13.84
C ILE A 95 12.14 -2.89 -15.13
N ILE A 96 10.88 -2.99 -15.58
CA ILE A 96 10.51 -3.62 -16.85
C ILE A 96 11.25 -2.93 -18.01
N GLY A 97 11.23 -1.59 -18.05
CA GLY A 97 11.93 -0.79 -19.05
C GLY A 97 13.44 -1.06 -19.06
N LEU A 98 14.04 -1.19 -17.89
CA LEU A 98 15.47 -1.48 -17.74
C LEU A 98 15.82 -2.90 -18.19
N VAL A 99 15.01 -3.90 -17.82
CA VAL A 99 15.17 -5.28 -18.27
C VAL A 99 15.02 -5.38 -19.78
N ARG A 100 14.04 -4.68 -20.37
CA ARG A 100 13.87 -4.53 -21.83
C ARG A 100 15.10 -3.97 -22.51
N GLU A 101 15.59 -2.84 -22.01
CA GLU A 101 16.79 -2.17 -22.51
C GLU A 101 18.00 -3.12 -22.45
N SER A 102 18.16 -3.82 -21.33
CA SER A 102 19.27 -4.77 -21.13
C SER A 102 19.23 -5.96 -22.09
N MET A 103 18.05 -6.37 -22.57
CA MET A 103 17.90 -7.44 -23.55
C MET A 103 17.86 -6.92 -25.00
N GLY A 104 18.02 -5.61 -25.21
CA GLY A 104 17.97 -4.99 -26.53
C GLY A 104 16.57 -4.94 -27.14
N VAL A 105 15.51 -5.07 -26.33
CA VAL A 105 14.13 -4.92 -26.76
C VAL A 105 13.84 -3.43 -26.94
N ARG A 106 13.56 -3.03 -28.18
CA ARG A 106 13.23 -1.64 -28.54
C ARG A 106 11.74 -1.50 -28.84
N GLY A 107 11.24 -0.27 -28.77
CA GLY A 107 9.85 0.07 -29.05
C GLY A 107 8.99 0.27 -27.80
N LYS A 108 7.72 0.65 -28.02
CA LYS A 108 6.77 0.93 -26.94
C LYS A 108 6.57 -0.28 -26.04
N LEU A 109 6.33 -0.04 -24.75
CA LEU A 109 5.96 -1.08 -23.82
C LEU A 109 4.51 -1.48 -24.10
N THR A 110 4.30 -2.67 -24.65
CA THR A 110 2.97 -3.26 -24.89
C THR A 110 2.87 -4.62 -24.21
N THR A 111 1.65 -5.08 -23.94
CA THR A 111 1.38 -6.43 -23.42
C THR A 111 2.01 -7.51 -24.29
N GLU A 112 1.89 -7.39 -25.62
CA GLU A 112 2.52 -8.28 -26.58
C GLU A 112 4.06 -8.27 -26.46
N SER A 113 4.67 -7.09 -26.30
CA SER A 113 6.12 -6.98 -26.10
C SER A 113 6.60 -7.66 -24.81
N LEU A 114 5.79 -7.55 -23.75
CA LEU A 114 6.07 -8.16 -22.45
C LEU A 114 5.91 -9.69 -22.54
N ASN A 115 4.83 -10.17 -23.15
CA ASN A 115 4.58 -11.60 -23.38
C ASN A 115 5.71 -12.24 -24.19
N ARG A 116 6.22 -11.57 -25.23
CA ARG A 116 7.37 -12.06 -26.00
C ARG A 116 8.64 -12.21 -25.17
N MET A 117 8.86 -11.34 -24.20
CA MET A 117 10.01 -11.44 -23.30
C MET A 117 9.86 -12.57 -22.29
N LEU A 118 8.65 -12.79 -21.77
CA LEU A 118 8.36 -13.84 -20.80
C LEU A 118 8.58 -15.25 -21.37
N ILE A 119 8.52 -15.41 -22.69
CA ILE A 119 8.80 -16.67 -23.37
C ILE A 119 10.31 -16.99 -23.37
N TRP A 120 11.18 -15.98 -23.29
CA TRP A 120 12.62 -16.21 -23.36
C TRP A 120 13.15 -16.88 -22.10
N ARG A 121 13.94 -17.93 -22.29
CA ARG A 121 14.61 -18.65 -21.20
C ARG A 121 16.05 -18.18 -21.07
N THR A 122 16.71 -18.61 -20.01
CA THR A 122 18.10 -18.28 -19.70
C THR A 122 19.04 -18.40 -20.93
N PRO A 123 18.97 -19.44 -21.79
CA PRO A 123 19.83 -19.54 -22.96
C PRO A 123 19.61 -18.40 -23.97
N GLU A 124 18.36 -18.05 -24.30
CA GLU A 124 18.03 -16.98 -25.24
C GLU A 124 18.40 -15.60 -24.65
N ILE A 125 18.10 -15.39 -23.38
CA ILE A 125 18.43 -14.17 -22.65
C ILE A 125 19.94 -13.98 -22.65
N SER A 126 20.73 -15.01 -22.35
CA SER A 126 22.19 -14.91 -22.27
C SER A 126 22.83 -14.43 -23.57
N LYS A 127 22.26 -14.77 -24.73
CA LYS A 127 22.76 -14.33 -26.04
C LYS A 127 22.49 -12.84 -26.27
N ARG A 128 21.37 -12.33 -25.78
CA ARG A 128 20.87 -10.96 -26.01
C ARG A 128 21.28 -9.96 -24.92
N LEU A 129 21.52 -10.45 -23.71
CA LEU A 129 21.77 -9.63 -22.52
C LEU A 129 23.02 -8.77 -22.69
N LYS A 130 22.84 -7.46 -22.52
CA LYS A 130 23.85 -6.40 -22.57
C LYS A 130 23.62 -5.47 -21.39
N ILE A 131 24.33 -5.72 -20.30
CA ILE A 131 24.30 -4.87 -19.12
C ILE A 131 25.46 -3.87 -19.22
N THR A 132 25.12 -2.62 -19.52
CA THR A 132 26.08 -1.52 -19.55
C THR A 132 26.24 -0.92 -18.15
N PRO A 133 27.31 -0.15 -17.87
CA PRO A 133 27.47 0.54 -16.59
C PRO A 133 26.27 1.41 -16.22
N ARG A 134 25.68 2.10 -17.21
CA ARG A 134 24.45 2.90 -17.04
C ARG A 134 23.27 2.05 -16.58
N ILE A 135 23.09 0.87 -17.17
CA ILE A 135 22.02 -0.06 -16.78
C ILE A 135 22.26 -0.56 -15.35
N LEU A 136 23.51 -0.87 -15.01
CA LEU A 136 23.88 -1.33 -13.68
C LEU A 136 23.62 -0.26 -12.59
N GLU A 137 23.92 1.00 -12.90
CA GLU A 137 23.66 2.14 -12.00
C GLU A 137 22.16 2.33 -11.75
N LYS A 138 21.35 2.35 -12.81
CA LYS A 138 19.88 2.40 -12.68
C LYS A 138 19.32 1.18 -11.94
N LEU A 139 19.89 0.00 -12.16
CA LEU A 139 19.47 -1.21 -11.46
C LEU A 139 19.73 -1.09 -9.95
N HIS A 140 20.86 -0.50 -9.56
CA HIS A 140 21.17 -0.16 -8.17
C HIS A 140 20.19 0.86 -7.58
N GLU A 141 19.88 1.92 -8.34
CA GLU A 141 18.90 2.94 -7.94
C GLU A 141 17.53 2.30 -7.66
N TYR A 142 17.00 1.56 -8.64
CA TYR A 142 15.69 0.90 -8.50
C TYR A 142 15.67 -0.18 -7.42
N HIS A 143 16.80 -0.86 -7.17
CA HIS A 143 16.94 -1.79 -6.06
C HIS A 143 16.74 -1.07 -4.72
N ASN A 144 17.44 0.06 -4.53
CA ASN A 144 17.37 0.82 -3.28
C ASN A 144 15.99 1.46 -3.08
N ASP A 145 15.38 1.94 -4.15
CA ASP A 145 14.02 2.48 -4.10
C ASP A 145 13.01 1.38 -3.71
N LEU A 146 13.13 0.19 -4.31
CA LEU A 146 12.21 -0.91 -4.03
C LEU A 146 12.39 -1.41 -2.60
N ASP A 147 13.62 -1.58 -2.14
CA ASP A 147 13.94 -1.98 -0.77
C ASP A 147 13.42 -0.97 0.26
N THR A 148 13.59 0.33 -0.02
CA THR A 148 13.05 1.42 0.82
C THR A 148 11.52 1.37 0.87
N LEU A 149 10.85 1.14 -0.25
CA LEU A 149 9.39 0.99 -0.29
C LEU A 149 8.94 -0.25 0.47
N LEU A 150 9.64 -1.37 0.36
CA LEU A 150 9.35 -2.59 1.11
C LEU A 150 9.49 -2.40 2.61
N PHE A 151 10.57 -1.76 3.05
CA PHE A 151 10.77 -1.45 4.46
C PHE A 151 9.62 -0.59 5.00
N ARG A 152 9.22 0.46 4.28
CA ARG A 152 8.08 1.32 4.66
C ARG A 152 6.75 0.57 4.63
N ASN A 153 6.55 -0.33 3.69
CA ASN A 153 5.32 -1.15 3.59
C ASN A 153 5.19 -2.14 4.74
N SER A 154 6.30 -2.73 5.19
CA SER A 154 6.31 -3.67 6.32
C SER A 154 5.78 -3.04 7.62
N GLN A 155 6.02 -1.74 7.82
CA GLN A 155 5.55 -0.99 8.98
C GLN A 155 4.05 -0.66 8.91
N ASN A 156 3.51 -0.48 7.71
CA ASN A 156 2.16 0.05 7.51
C ASN A 156 1.14 -1.00 7.04
N SER A 157 1.57 -2.26 6.87
CA SER A 157 0.73 -3.40 6.44
C SER A 157 -0.08 -3.10 5.16
N VAL A 158 0.53 -2.36 4.24
CA VAL A 158 -0.09 -1.96 2.96
C VAL A 158 -0.09 -3.13 1.97
N LEU A 159 0.97 -3.93 1.99
CA LEU A 159 1.13 -5.11 1.15
C LEU A 159 0.81 -6.37 1.93
N ASN A 160 0.23 -7.36 1.27
CA ASN A 160 0.03 -8.69 1.83
C ASN A 160 1.36 -9.49 1.84
N ALA A 161 1.37 -10.64 2.53
CA ALA A 161 2.60 -11.43 2.68
C ALA A 161 3.16 -11.94 1.34
N GLU A 162 2.28 -12.33 0.43
CA GLU A 162 2.64 -12.81 -0.92
C GLU A 162 3.31 -11.71 -1.76
N GLN A 163 2.74 -10.50 -1.76
CA GLN A 163 3.30 -9.33 -2.43
C GLN A 163 4.67 -8.96 -1.90
N VAL A 164 4.83 -8.99 -0.57
CA VAL A 164 6.14 -8.77 0.06
C VAL A 164 7.12 -9.85 -0.40
N GLN A 165 6.71 -11.12 -0.47
CA GLN A 165 7.57 -12.21 -0.94
C GLN A 165 8.00 -12.05 -2.40
N ILE A 166 7.07 -11.66 -3.29
CA ILE A 166 7.36 -11.41 -4.71
C ILE A 166 8.39 -10.28 -4.85
N LEU A 167 8.12 -9.14 -4.23
CA LEU A 167 8.97 -7.96 -4.32
C LEU A 167 10.33 -8.14 -3.63
N SER A 168 10.38 -8.78 -2.46
CA SER A 168 11.66 -9.13 -1.80
C SER A 168 12.47 -10.11 -2.65
N GLY A 169 11.80 -11.04 -3.34
CA GLY A 169 12.45 -11.89 -4.32
C GLY A 169 13.04 -11.08 -5.48
N LEU A 170 12.34 -10.05 -5.95
CA LEU A 170 12.80 -9.18 -7.02
C LEU A 170 14.03 -8.38 -6.59
N VAL A 171 14.00 -7.77 -5.41
CA VAL A 171 15.16 -7.09 -4.80
C VAL A 171 16.36 -8.03 -4.75
N ARG A 172 16.17 -9.26 -4.25
CA ARG A 172 17.24 -10.27 -4.17
C ARG A 172 17.83 -10.60 -5.55
N ASP A 173 16.99 -10.80 -6.56
CA ASP A 173 17.45 -11.11 -7.91
C ASP A 173 18.20 -9.92 -8.54
N MET A 174 17.78 -8.67 -8.25
CA MET A 174 18.52 -7.47 -8.64
C MET A 174 19.89 -7.43 -7.96
N THR A 175 19.98 -7.71 -6.66
CA THR A 175 21.26 -7.79 -5.94
C THR A 175 22.19 -8.82 -6.57
N HIS A 176 21.68 -10.01 -6.89
CA HIS A 176 22.47 -11.05 -7.53
C HIS A 176 22.93 -10.65 -8.94
N LEU A 177 22.05 -10.04 -9.73
CA LEU A 177 22.37 -9.54 -11.07
C LEU A 177 23.47 -8.47 -11.01
N ILE A 178 23.34 -7.54 -10.07
CA ILE A 178 24.34 -6.49 -9.81
C ILE A 178 25.70 -7.12 -9.48
N ASN A 179 25.72 -8.04 -8.52
CA ASN A 179 26.95 -8.65 -8.03
C ASN A 179 27.64 -9.47 -9.13
N GLU A 180 26.88 -10.23 -9.92
CA GLU A 180 27.48 -10.99 -11.02
C GLU A 180 28.04 -10.12 -12.11
N ASN A 181 27.43 -8.99 -12.44
CA ASN A 181 28.03 -8.09 -13.43
C ASN A 181 29.25 -7.34 -12.89
N LYS A 182 29.29 -7.05 -11.58
CA LYS A 182 30.41 -6.34 -10.96
C LYS A 182 31.64 -7.23 -10.75
N PHE A 183 31.46 -8.48 -10.31
CA PHE A 183 32.57 -9.30 -9.80
C PHE A 183 32.90 -10.53 -10.67
N ARG A 184 31.92 -11.22 -11.24
CA ARG A 184 32.15 -12.52 -11.91
C ARG A 184 31.97 -12.49 -13.42
N ARG A 185 31.23 -11.51 -13.93
CA ARG A 185 30.85 -11.32 -15.35
C ARG A 185 30.29 -12.59 -16.00
N ASN A 186 29.61 -13.45 -15.21
CA ASN A 186 29.03 -14.67 -15.72
C ASN A 186 27.68 -14.39 -16.41
N ARG A 187 27.71 -14.38 -17.75
CA ARG A 187 26.55 -14.05 -18.58
C ARG A 187 25.38 -15.02 -18.43
N HIS A 188 25.65 -16.29 -18.14
CA HIS A 188 24.60 -17.28 -17.92
C HIS A 188 23.86 -17.04 -16.60
N LEU A 189 24.61 -16.75 -15.52
CA LEU A 189 23.99 -16.42 -14.23
C LEU A 189 23.25 -15.08 -14.29
N SER A 190 23.81 -14.06 -14.94
CA SER A 190 23.10 -12.80 -15.17
C SER A 190 21.79 -13.02 -15.95
N ALA A 191 21.80 -13.91 -16.94
CA ALA A 191 20.59 -14.27 -17.68
C ALA A 191 19.57 -15.02 -16.80
N LYS A 192 20.01 -15.92 -15.93
CA LYS A 192 19.15 -16.62 -14.97
C LYS A 192 18.46 -15.65 -14.00
N TYR A 193 19.20 -14.69 -13.45
CA TYR A 193 18.60 -13.67 -12.58
C TYR A 193 17.66 -12.76 -13.35
N THR A 194 17.99 -12.41 -14.60
CA THR A 194 17.08 -11.64 -15.47
C THR A 194 15.79 -12.40 -15.76
N GLU A 195 15.85 -13.71 -16.05
CA GLU A 195 14.67 -14.57 -16.21
C GLU A 195 13.82 -14.59 -14.93
N SER A 196 14.46 -14.79 -13.78
CA SER A 196 13.79 -14.80 -12.47
C SER A 196 13.11 -13.46 -12.16
N MET A 197 13.76 -12.33 -12.46
CA MET A 197 13.17 -11.00 -12.33
C MET A 197 11.91 -10.86 -13.20
N MET A 198 11.94 -11.34 -14.45
CA MET A 198 10.76 -11.31 -15.33
C MET A 198 9.63 -12.19 -14.80
N GLY A 199 9.93 -13.36 -14.26
CA GLY A 199 8.94 -14.21 -13.59
C GLY A 199 8.26 -13.50 -12.43
N ARG A 200 9.03 -12.84 -11.56
CA ARG A 200 8.47 -12.08 -10.42
C ARG A 200 7.67 -10.85 -10.85
N ILE A 201 8.06 -10.21 -11.95
CA ILE A 201 7.28 -9.12 -12.54
C ILE A 201 5.92 -9.65 -13.00
N LEU A 202 5.88 -10.84 -13.61
CA LEU A 202 4.63 -11.49 -14.01
C LEU A 202 3.79 -11.84 -12.79
N ASP A 203 4.37 -12.50 -11.78
CA ASP A 203 3.69 -12.83 -10.53
C ASP A 203 3.10 -11.57 -9.85
N TRP A 204 3.83 -10.45 -9.91
CA TRP A 204 3.33 -9.16 -9.44
C TRP A 204 2.13 -8.67 -10.25
N MET A 205 2.20 -8.72 -11.59
CA MET A 205 1.12 -8.32 -12.50
C MET A 205 -0.12 -9.20 -12.39
N GLU A 206 0.03 -10.46 -12.01
CA GLU A 206 -1.07 -11.41 -11.82
C GLU A 206 -1.63 -11.39 -10.39
N SER A 207 -0.96 -10.73 -9.44
CA SER A 207 -1.49 -10.61 -8.08
C SER A 207 -2.83 -9.85 -8.09
N ASP A 208 -3.81 -10.32 -7.30
CA ASP A 208 -5.19 -9.78 -7.21
C ASP A 208 -5.28 -8.34 -6.62
N ASN A 209 -4.23 -7.53 -6.75
CA ASN A 209 -4.17 -6.17 -6.23
C ASN A 209 -4.56 -5.15 -7.31
N VAL A 210 -5.27 -4.11 -6.87
CA VAL A 210 -5.50 -2.86 -7.62
C VAL A 210 -4.18 -2.33 -8.22
N ALA A 211 -3.05 -2.51 -7.53
CA ALA A 211 -1.72 -2.20 -8.03
C ALA A 211 -1.41 -2.88 -9.38
N ALA A 212 -1.57 -4.20 -9.43
CA ALA A 212 -1.27 -5.03 -10.59
C ALA A 212 -2.26 -4.79 -11.73
N MET A 213 -3.55 -4.61 -11.40
CA MET A 213 -4.59 -4.26 -12.37
C MET A 213 -4.32 -2.89 -13.01
N ASN A 214 -3.94 -1.88 -12.24
CA ASN A 214 -3.58 -0.55 -12.75
C ASN A 214 -2.31 -0.60 -13.62
N LEU A 215 -1.33 -1.43 -13.25
CA LEU A 215 -0.13 -1.65 -14.05
C LEU A 215 -0.46 -2.28 -15.41
N ALA A 216 -1.28 -3.34 -15.41
CA ALA A 216 -1.77 -3.98 -16.62
C ALA A 216 -2.61 -3.02 -17.48
N GLN A 217 -3.43 -2.19 -16.84
CA GLN A 217 -4.21 -1.14 -17.50
C GLN A 217 -3.31 -0.07 -18.14
N HIS A 218 -2.28 0.43 -17.45
CA HIS A 218 -1.34 1.40 -18.02
C HIS A 218 -0.57 0.86 -19.24
N ILE A 219 -0.24 -0.43 -19.25
CA ILE A 219 0.37 -1.10 -20.41
C ILE A 219 -0.66 -1.32 -21.55
N SER A 220 -1.93 -1.46 -21.20
CA SER A 220 -3.04 -1.63 -22.16
C SER A 220 -3.53 -0.30 -22.79
N GLU A 221 -3.48 0.80 -22.04
CA GLU A 221 -3.84 2.14 -22.54
C GLU A 221 -2.77 2.70 -23.50
N THR A 222 -1.50 2.37 -23.24
CA THR A 222 -0.39 2.66 -24.17
C THR A 222 -0.48 1.86 -25.47
N THR A 223 -1.24 0.76 -25.51
CA THR A 223 -1.57 0.03 -26.75
C THR A 223 -2.74 0.68 -27.48
N ALA A 224 -3.86 0.97 -26.79
CA ALA A 224 -5.09 1.52 -27.41
C ALA A 224 -4.94 2.92 -28.05
N THR A 225 -4.02 3.76 -27.55
CA THR A 225 -3.73 5.07 -28.15
C THR A 225 -2.99 5.00 -29.49
N THR A 226 -2.56 3.81 -29.91
CA THR A 226 -1.76 3.60 -31.12
C THR A 226 -2.58 3.12 -32.32
N ASP A 227 -3.74 2.48 -32.10
CA ASP A 227 -4.67 2.07 -33.18
C ASP A 227 -5.51 3.23 -33.75
N LYS A 228 -5.35 4.45 -33.21
CA LYS A 228 -6.02 5.67 -33.68
C LYS A 228 -5.11 6.62 -34.49
N LYS A 229 -3.97 6.16 -35.03
CA LYS A 229 -3.11 6.96 -35.91
C LYS A 229 -2.76 6.24 -37.19
#